data_AF-A0A813XVR1-F1
#
_entry.id   AF-A0A813XVR1-F1
#
_cell.length_a   1.000
_cell.length_b   1.000
_cell.length_c   1.000
_cell.angle_alpha   90.00
_cell.angle_beta   90.00
_cell.angle_gamma   90.00
#
_symmetry.space_group_name_H-M   'P 1'
#
loop_
_entity.id
_entity.type
_entity.pdbx_description
1 polymer ?
#
loop_
_entity_poly.entity_id
_entity_poly.type
_entity_poly.pdbx_seq_one_letter_code
_entity_poly.pdbx_strand_id
1 'polypeptide(L)'
;MTIGTNGNYAKSYANHQLWRLHVTNNEQIAKILAFNRIAHLHDINFWSKHFRIHEPIDIRVPPQAIDDFADFLTSNDRLWRKTRSKTSVANCYGADPNRNWDYDWCKSGSSHDPCDDTFCGEKAFSEIETAQVAKFIADQRGTIVNYINFHSYSQLWMSPWSYTTTSPAQFKLQDDGSIQAINALTAVHGTQYQHGSVAQIISPTSGSTIDWTYGIANVTFSYGVELRDTGEYGFLLPENQIIPSGEETMAGLEALLMYIDKHVYA
;
A
#
# COMPACT_ATOMS: atom_id res chain seq x y z
N MET A 1 22.86 -48.40 8.22
CA MET A 1 22.36 -47.01 8.19
C MET A 1 23.33 -46.21 9.04
N THR A 2 24.26 -45.48 8.41
CA THR A 2 25.27 -44.67 9.12
C THR A 2 24.82 -43.23 9.14
N ILE A 3 24.62 -42.68 10.34
CA ILE A 3 24.43 -41.25 10.54
C ILE A 3 25.82 -40.62 10.39
N GLY A 4 26.02 -39.81 9.35
CA GLY A 4 27.32 -39.21 9.07
C GLY A 4 27.79 -38.32 10.23
N THR A 5 28.89 -38.69 10.87
CA THR A 5 29.49 -37.98 12.00
C THR A 5 30.50 -36.92 11.56
N ASN A 6 30.30 -36.29 10.41
CA ASN A 6 31.04 -35.06 10.09
C ASN A 6 30.37 -33.92 10.86
N GLY A 7 31.09 -33.33 11.82
CA GLY A 7 30.62 -32.47 12.90
C GLY A 7 29.88 -31.16 12.55
N ASN A 8 29.27 -31.04 11.36
CA ASN A 8 28.51 -29.87 10.92
C ASN A 8 27.07 -30.18 10.44
N TYR A 9 26.53 -31.39 10.67
CA TYR A 9 25.17 -31.76 10.22
C TYR A 9 24.11 -31.93 11.33
N ALA A 10 24.48 -31.80 12.60
CA ALA A 10 23.49 -31.84 13.67
C ALA A 10 22.74 -30.49 13.73
N LYS A 11 21.51 -30.46 13.21
CA LYS A 11 20.58 -29.33 13.44
C LYS A 11 19.82 -29.55 14.73
N SER A 12 19.99 -28.64 15.69
CA SER A 12 19.17 -28.61 16.90
C SER A 12 17.84 -27.92 16.60
N TYR A 13 16.75 -28.50 17.09
CA TYR A 13 15.41 -27.91 17.07
C TYR A 13 14.88 -27.68 18.49
N ALA A 14 15.79 -27.46 19.44
CA ALA A 14 15.42 -27.17 20.82
C ALA A 14 14.51 -25.94 20.90
N ASN A 15 13.40 -26.07 21.63
CA ASN A 15 12.37 -25.03 21.84
C ASN A 15 11.55 -24.63 20.60
N HIS A 16 11.71 -25.31 19.46
CA HIS A 16 10.79 -25.12 18.35
C HIS A 16 9.42 -25.65 18.74
N GLN A 17 8.38 -24.96 18.27
CA GLN A 17 7.01 -25.39 18.47
C GLN A 17 6.46 -26.00 17.17
N LEU A 18 5.70 -27.09 17.31
CA LEU A 18 4.93 -27.66 16.22
C LEU A 18 3.49 -27.16 16.33
N TRP A 19 3.05 -26.42 15.33
CA TRP A 19 1.70 -25.89 15.24
C TRP A 19 0.92 -26.68 14.21
N ARG A 20 -0.32 -27.03 14.56
CA ARG A 20 -1.28 -27.65 13.65
C ARG A 20 -2.39 -26.67 13.35
N LEU A 21 -2.50 -26.25 12.09
CA LEU A 21 -3.57 -25.36 11.64
C LEU A 21 -4.70 -26.17 11.02
N HIS A 22 -5.93 -25.74 11.29
CA HIS A 22 -7.14 -26.25 10.66
C HIS A 22 -7.76 -25.14 9.83
N VAL A 23 -7.66 -25.26 8.51
CA VAL A 23 -8.27 -24.33 7.57
C VAL A 23 -9.69 -24.76 7.20
N THR A 24 -10.61 -23.81 7.16
CA THR A 24 -12.05 -24.03 6.91
C THR A 24 -12.53 -23.42 5.59
N ASN A 25 -11.73 -22.58 4.95
CA ASN A 25 -12.07 -21.95 3.68
C ASN A 25 -10.84 -21.67 2.79
N ASN A 26 -11.09 -21.29 1.53
CA ASN A 26 -10.04 -21.00 0.55
C ASN A 26 -9.24 -19.73 0.87
N GLU A 27 -9.83 -18.76 1.57
CA GLU A 27 -9.17 -17.51 1.94
C GLU A 27 -8.03 -17.77 2.94
N GLN A 28 -8.27 -18.63 3.93
CA GLN A 28 -7.24 -19.08 4.88
C GLN A 28 -6.12 -19.86 4.17
N ILE A 29 -6.46 -20.69 3.17
CA ILE A 29 -5.45 -21.39 2.35
C ILE A 29 -4.58 -20.40 1.59
N ALA A 30 -5.17 -19.36 0.97
CA ALA A 30 -4.41 -18.34 0.25
C ALA A 30 -3.45 -17.58 1.17
N LYS A 31 -3.90 -17.23 2.39
CA LYS A 31 -3.05 -16.57 3.42
C LYS A 31 -1.88 -17.46 3.83
N ILE A 32 -2.12 -18.74 4.09
CA ILE A 32 -1.06 -19.69 4.45
C ILE A 32 -0.09 -19.91 3.30
N LEU A 33 -0.57 -19.99 2.04
CA LEU A 33 0.30 -20.09 0.87
C LEU A 33 1.18 -18.86 0.71
N ALA A 34 0.63 -17.65 0.95
CA ALA A 34 1.40 -16.41 0.92
C ALA A 34 2.48 -16.40 2.00
N PHE A 35 2.15 -16.82 3.22
CA PHE A 35 3.12 -16.93 4.31
C PHE A 35 4.20 -18.00 4.05
N ASN A 36 3.83 -19.17 3.52
CA ASN A 36 4.77 -20.25 3.19
C ASN A 36 5.85 -19.80 2.18
N ARG A 37 5.53 -18.88 1.26
CA ARG A 37 6.53 -18.34 0.30
C ARG A 37 7.68 -17.63 1.00
N ILE A 38 7.41 -16.94 2.11
CA ILE A 38 8.41 -16.16 2.86
C ILE A 38 8.90 -16.88 4.12
N ALA A 39 8.26 -17.99 4.52
CA ALA A 39 8.56 -18.72 5.75
C ALA A 39 10.03 -19.17 5.90
N HIS A 40 10.70 -19.43 4.77
CA HIS A 40 12.12 -19.80 4.75
C HIS A 40 13.05 -18.69 5.27
N LEU A 41 12.65 -17.42 5.16
CA LEU A 41 13.40 -16.27 5.69
C LEU A 41 13.44 -16.28 7.23
N HIS A 42 12.47 -16.94 7.87
CA HIS A 42 12.31 -17.01 9.32
C HIS A 42 12.63 -18.42 9.89
N ASP A 43 13.23 -19.31 9.09
CA ASP A 43 13.41 -20.74 9.43
C ASP A 43 12.08 -21.44 9.84
N ILE A 44 10.93 -20.97 9.34
CA ILE A 44 9.65 -21.66 9.53
C ILE A 44 9.53 -22.74 8.45
N ASN A 45 9.13 -23.95 8.86
CA ASN A 45 9.07 -25.09 7.96
C ASN A 45 7.66 -25.71 7.90
N PHE A 46 7.09 -25.69 6.70
CA PHE A 46 5.84 -26.38 6.37
C PHE A 46 6.13 -27.83 5.98
N TRP A 47 5.44 -28.77 6.61
CA TRP A 47 5.65 -30.20 6.35
C TRP A 47 4.95 -30.71 5.08
N SER A 48 3.97 -29.95 4.58
CA SER A 48 3.33 -30.18 3.29
C SER A 48 3.58 -29.01 2.34
N LYS A 49 3.60 -29.31 1.03
CA LYS A 49 3.66 -28.33 -0.05
C LYS A 49 2.29 -28.05 -0.68
N HIS A 50 1.27 -28.82 -0.31
CA HIS A 50 -0.08 -28.69 -0.83
C HIS A 50 -1.05 -28.62 0.35
N PHE A 51 -1.97 -27.65 0.32
CA PHE A 51 -2.92 -27.40 1.40
C PHE A 51 -4.34 -27.55 0.87
N ARG A 52 -5.21 -28.21 1.64
CA ARG A 52 -6.61 -28.46 1.30
C ARG A 52 -7.50 -28.13 2.48
N ILE A 53 -8.75 -27.75 2.19
CA ILE A 53 -9.74 -27.46 3.23
C ILE A 53 -9.95 -28.73 4.06
N HIS A 54 -10.02 -28.58 5.39
CA HIS A 54 -10.19 -29.66 6.35
C HIS A 54 -9.03 -30.67 6.48
N GLU A 55 -7.93 -30.49 5.74
CA GLU A 55 -6.69 -31.22 5.99
C GLU A 55 -5.80 -30.41 6.96
N PRO A 56 -5.24 -31.05 8.00
CA PRO A 56 -4.37 -30.37 8.96
C PRO A 56 -3.05 -29.95 8.29
N ILE A 57 -2.57 -28.75 8.65
CA ILE A 57 -1.28 -28.23 8.18
C ILE A 57 -0.33 -28.17 9.38
N ASP A 58 0.72 -28.98 9.34
CA ASP A 58 1.74 -29.05 10.39
C ASP A 58 2.94 -28.15 10.04
N ILE A 59 3.32 -27.28 10.98
CA ILE A 59 4.30 -26.22 10.80
C ILE A 59 5.26 -26.19 11.99
N ARG A 60 6.56 -26.30 11.72
CA ARG A 60 7.61 -26.09 12.73
C ARG A 60 7.99 -24.62 12.78
N VAL A 61 7.85 -24.01 13.95
CA VAL A 61 8.16 -22.59 14.21
C VAL A 61 9.32 -22.50 15.20
N PRO A 62 10.41 -21.77 14.87
CA PRO A 62 11.54 -21.59 15.77
C PRO A 62 11.22 -20.58 16.88
N PRO A 63 11.91 -20.63 18.04
CA PRO A 63 11.64 -19.78 19.20
C PRO A 63 11.48 -18.30 18.88
N GLN A 64 12.38 -17.77 18.04
CA GLN A 64 12.43 -16.37 17.67
C GLN A 64 11.29 -15.90 16.75
N ALA A 65 10.52 -16.82 16.16
CA ALA A 65 9.42 -16.51 15.24
C ALA A 65 8.05 -16.93 15.79
N ILE A 66 7.97 -17.36 17.05
CA ILE A 66 6.71 -17.80 17.68
C ILE A 66 5.71 -16.63 17.76
N ASP A 67 6.17 -15.46 18.20
CA ASP A 67 5.30 -14.29 18.37
C ASP A 67 4.80 -13.79 17.02
N ASP A 68 5.68 -13.62 16.03
CA ASP A 68 5.31 -13.24 14.66
C ASP A 68 4.34 -14.23 14.00
N PHE A 69 4.55 -15.53 14.23
CA PHE A 69 3.66 -16.56 13.71
C PHE A 69 2.31 -16.55 14.41
N ALA A 70 2.26 -16.33 15.73
CA ALA A 70 1.02 -16.16 16.47
C ALA A 70 0.26 -14.90 16.02
N ASP A 71 0.96 -13.81 15.77
CA ASP A 71 0.40 -12.59 15.18
C ASP A 71 -0.13 -12.85 13.77
N PHE A 72 0.57 -13.60 12.91
CA PHE A 72 0.01 -14.01 11.62
C PHE A 72 -1.30 -14.81 11.74
N LEU A 73 -1.38 -15.72 12.72
CA LEU A 73 -2.57 -16.54 12.94
C LEU A 73 -3.75 -15.74 13.51
N THR A 74 -3.46 -14.71 14.29
CA THR A 74 -4.47 -13.89 14.98
C THR A 74 -4.79 -12.58 14.24
N SER A 75 -3.90 -12.12 13.36
CA SER A 75 -4.05 -10.89 12.59
C SER A 75 -4.95 -11.11 11.38
N ASN A 76 -6.01 -10.32 11.36
CA ASN A 76 -6.97 -10.23 10.28
C ASN A 76 -6.27 -9.78 9.00
N ASP A 77 -6.11 -10.70 8.05
CA ASP A 77 -5.79 -10.43 6.64
C ASP A 77 -4.71 -9.35 6.42
N ARG A 78 -3.45 -9.78 6.39
CA ARG A 78 -2.28 -8.91 6.17
C ARG A 78 -2.37 -8.04 4.90
N LEU A 79 -3.24 -8.38 3.95
CA LEU A 79 -3.43 -7.66 2.68
C LEU A 79 -4.70 -6.81 2.65
N TRP A 80 -5.42 -6.69 3.77
CA TRP A 80 -6.59 -5.84 3.85
C TRP A 80 -6.25 -4.38 3.61
N ARG A 81 -6.97 -3.73 2.69
CA ARG A 81 -6.70 -2.35 2.28
C ARG A 81 -7.82 -1.33 2.54
N LYS A 82 -9.05 -1.79 2.75
CA LYS A 82 -10.22 -0.92 2.96
C LYS A 82 -10.28 -0.40 4.40
N THR A 83 -11.20 0.50 4.68
CA THR A 83 -11.60 0.81 6.07
C THR A 83 -12.26 -0.41 6.74
N ARG A 84 -12.79 -0.25 7.96
CA ARG A 84 -13.52 -1.33 8.68
C ARG A 84 -14.98 -0.97 8.98
N SER A 85 -15.54 0.00 8.26
CA SER A 85 -16.96 0.37 8.38
C SER A 85 -17.86 -0.82 8.03
N LYS A 86 -19.06 -0.86 8.64
CA LYS A 86 -20.07 -1.86 8.27
C LYS A 86 -20.71 -1.42 6.96
N THR A 87 -20.97 -2.36 6.08
CA THR A 87 -21.69 -2.12 4.84
C THR A 87 -23.10 -2.70 4.91
N SER A 88 -23.94 -2.38 3.92
CA SER A 88 -25.26 -3.00 3.72
C SER A 88 -25.21 -4.51 3.46
N VAL A 89 -24.06 -5.08 3.09
CA VAL A 89 -23.87 -6.51 2.80
C VAL A 89 -23.18 -7.20 3.97
N ALA A 90 -23.79 -8.29 4.46
CA ALA A 90 -23.23 -9.07 5.56
C ALA A 90 -21.84 -9.63 5.19
N ASN A 91 -20.91 -9.59 6.16
CA ASN A 91 -19.52 -10.04 6.03
C ASN A 91 -18.64 -9.25 5.04
N CYS A 92 -19.14 -8.16 4.45
CA CYS A 92 -18.34 -7.23 3.67
C CYS A 92 -18.17 -5.93 4.45
N TYR A 93 -16.90 -5.53 4.63
CA TYR A 93 -16.52 -4.41 5.48
C TYR A 93 -15.69 -3.42 4.69
N GLY A 94 -15.87 -2.15 5.04
CA GLY A 94 -15.06 -1.05 4.57
C GLY A 94 -15.31 -0.63 3.13
N ALA A 95 -14.98 0.63 2.87
CA ALA A 95 -14.79 1.19 1.55
C ALA A 95 -13.30 1.46 1.30
N ASP A 96 -12.92 1.54 0.03
CA ASP A 96 -11.61 2.03 -0.39
C ASP A 96 -11.51 3.53 -0.06
N PRO A 97 -10.65 3.93 0.89
CA PRO A 97 -10.54 5.33 1.30
C PRO A 97 -10.03 6.24 0.17
N ASN A 98 -9.41 5.69 -0.88
CA ASN A 98 -8.96 6.43 -2.05
C ASN A 98 -9.90 6.26 -3.27
N ARG A 99 -11.15 5.84 -3.04
CA ARG A 99 -12.29 5.94 -3.98
C ARG A 99 -13.50 6.68 -3.38
N ASN A 100 -13.37 7.16 -2.15
CA ASN A 100 -14.47 7.68 -1.34
C ASN A 100 -14.55 9.23 -1.33
N TRP A 101 -13.77 9.93 -2.15
CA TRP A 101 -13.75 11.40 -2.17
C TRP A 101 -14.79 11.96 -3.15
N ASP A 102 -15.38 13.11 -2.82
CA ASP A 102 -16.42 13.77 -3.64
C ASP A 102 -15.86 14.49 -4.88
N TYR A 103 -15.12 13.75 -5.70
CA TYR A 103 -14.61 14.22 -6.98
C TYR A 103 -14.77 13.13 -8.04
N ASP A 104 -15.68 13.37 -8.99
CA ASP A 104 -16.12 12.39 -9.98
C ASP A 104 -16.56 11.04 -9.36
N TRP A 105 -17.03 11.05 -8.11
CA TRP A 105 -17.15 9.88 -7.24
C TRP A 105 -17.83 8.67 -7.91
N CYS A 106 -17.15 7.53 -7.84
CA CYS A 106 -17.63 6.20 -8.21
C CYS A 106 -18.10 6.02 -9.67
N LYS A 107 -17.53 6.78 -10.61
CA LYS A 107 -17.86 6.65 -12.04
C LYS A 107 -16.95 5.72 -12.83
N SER A 108 -15.65 5.70 -12.51
CA SER A 108 -14.64 4.90 -13.21
C SER A 108 -13.61 4.34 -12.23
N GLY A 109 -13.08 3.14 -12.54
CA GLY A 109 -12.04 2.49 -11.73
C GLY A 109 -12.39 2.29 -10.25
N SER A 110 -13.68 2.23 -9.93
CA SER A 110 -14.27 2.05 -8.60
C SER A 110 -15.46 1.11 -8.69
N SER A 111 -15.82 0.47 -7.58
CA SER A 111 -16.92 -0.48 -7.52
C SER A 111 -18.06 0.00 -6.61
N HIS A 112 -19.29 -0.36 -6.96
CA HIS A 112 -20.46 -0.26 -6.08
C HIS A 112 -20.72 -1.54 -5.27
N ASP A 113 -19.96 -2.61 -5.51
CA ASP A 113 -20.06 -3.86 -4.73
C ASP A 113 -19.33 -3.69 -3.39
N PRO A 114 -20.02 -3.78 -2.23
CA PRO A 114 -19.39 -3.63 -0.92
C PRO A 114 -18.30 -4.66 -0.59
N CYS A 115 -18.27 -5.78 -1.31
CA CYS A 115 -17.26 -6.83 -1.14
C CYS A 115 -16.03 -6.61 -2.03
N ASP A 116 -16.13 -5.75 -3.04
CA ASP A 116 -15.01 -5.40 -3.91
C ASP A 116 -13.98 -4.55 -3.15
N ASP A 117 -12.73 -4.78 -3.46
CA ASP A 117 -11.59 -4.08 -2.90
C ASP A 117 -11.66 -2.58 -3.21
N THR A 118 -12.14 -2.21 -4.40
CA THR A 118 -12.31 -0.82 -4.88
C THR A 118 -13.68 -0.22 -4.55
N PHE A 119 -14.41 -0.81 -3.59
CA PHE A 119 -15.72 -0.30 -3.18
C PHE A 119 -15.64 1.18 -2.79
N CYS A 120 -16.39 2.04 -3.49
CA CYS A 120 -16.31 3.49 -3.32
C CYS A 120 -17.08 4.04 -2.11
N GLY A 121 -17.77 3.18 -1.35
CA GLY A 121 -18.64 3.55 -0.25
C GLY A 121 -20.10 3.71 -0.68
N GLU A 122 -20.99 3.91 0.28
CA GLU A 122 -22.44 4.12 0.00
C GLU A 122 -22.74 5.50 -0.56
N LYS A 123 -21.84 6.46 -0.30
CA LYS A 123 -21.83 7.83 -0.83
C LYS A 123 -20.41 8.40 -0.73
N ALA A 124 -20.14 9.49 -1.44
CA ALA A 124 -18.91 10.25 -1.23
C ALA A 124 -18.81 10.68 0.25
N PHE A 125 -17.61 10.56 0.81
CA PHE A 125 -17.30 10.79 2.23
C PHE A 125 -18.18 9.95 3.19
N SER A 126 -18.54 8.72 2.81
CA SER A 126 -19.18 7.77 3.74
C SER A 126 -18.24 7.34 4.86
N GLU A 127 -16.93 7.31 4.61
CA GLU A 127 -15.95 6.93 5.62
C GLU A 127 -15.62 8.13 6.51
N ILE A 128 -15.61 7.92 7.83
CA ILE A 128 -15.34 9.00 8.77
C ILE A 128 -13.92 9.54 8.60
N GLU A 129 -12.98 8.66 8.25
CA GLU A 129 -11.58 8.99 8.02
C GLU A 129 -11.41 9.99 6.86
N THR A 130 -12.03 9.71 5.71
CA THR A 130 -11.96 10.61 4.53
C THR A 130 -12.74 11.90 4.78
N ALA A 131 -13.91 11.82 5.42
CA ALA A 131 -14.74 12.98 5.75
C ALA A 131 -14.03 13.96 6.69
N GLN A 132 -13.32 13.47 7.71
CA GLN A 132 -12.60 14.34 8.65
C GLN A 132 -11.38 15.00 8.02
N VAL A 133 -10.62 14.28 7.19
CA VAL A 133 -9.48 14.89 6.45
C VAL A 133 -9.98 15.93 5.47
N ALA A 134 -11.04 15.64 4.70
CA ALA A 134 -11.66 16.60 3.79
C ALA A 134 -12.16 17.84 4.53
N LYS A 135 -12.78 17.66 5.71
CA LYS A 135 -13.19 18.78 6.57
C LYS A 135 -12.00 19.64 7.01
N PHE A 136 -10.93 19.02 7.53
CA PHE A 136 -9.73 19.75 7.95
C PHE A 136 -9.14 20.57 6.80
N ILE A 137 -8.98 19.96 5.62
CA ILE A 137 -8.46 20.65 4.43
C ILE A 137 -9.41 21.79 4.01
N ALA A 138 -10.73 21.55 4.04
CA ALA A 138 -11.72 22.57 3.71
C ALA A 138 -11.67 23.77 4.67
N ASP A 139 -11.50 23.54 5.96
CA ASP A 139 -11.36 24.58 6.99
C ASP A 139 -10.05 25.37 6.85
N GLN A 140 -9.05 24.81 6.16
CA GLN A 140 -7.74 25.40 5.87
C GLN A 140 -7.59 25.82 4.39
N ARG A 141 -8.71 26.02 3.68
CA ARG A 141 -8.66 26.45 2.27
C ARG A 141 -7.90 27.75 2.11
N GLY A 142 -6.99 27.77 1.13
CA GLY A 142 -6.13 28.91 0.84
C GLY A 142 -4.88 29.01 1.72
N THR A 143 -4.72 28.17 2.75
CA THR A 143 -3.47 28.10 3.54
C THR A 143 -2.63 26.89 3.15
N ILE A 144 -3.27 25.77 2.80
CA ILE A 144 -2.60 24.56 2.32
C ILE A 144 -2.24 24.74 0.84
N VAL A 145 -0.94 24.79 0.55
CA VAL A 145 -0.43 24.95 -0.83
C VAL A 145 0.04 23.64 -1.45
N ASN A 146 0.31 22.62 -0.63
CA ASN A 146 0.79 21.30 -1.03
C ASN A 146 0.05 20.18 -0.28
N TYR A 147 -0.26 19.09 -0.97
CA TYR A 147 -0.83 17.86 -0.42
C TYR A 147 -0.17 16.65 -1.07
N ILE A 148 0.31 15.69 -0.27
CA ILE A 148 0.95 14.47 -0.77
C ILE A 148 0.26 13.25 -0.13
N ASN A 149 -0.20 12.34 -0.97
CA ASN A 149 -0.80 11.07 -0.59
C ASN A 149 0.21 9.95 -0.85
N PHE A 150 0.85 9.43 0.21
CA PHE A 150 1.81 8.34 0.08
C PHE A 150 1.12 6.97 0.09
N HIS A 151 1.51 6.12 -0.86
CA HIS A 151 1.08 4.74 -1.07
C HIS A 151 2.30 3.87 -1.38
N SER A 152 2.08 2.57 -1.51
CA SER A 152 2.99 1.65 -2.18
C SER A 152 2.16 0.63 -2.95
N TYR A 153 2.66 0.01 -4.00
CA TYR A 153 4.00 0.09 -4.59
C TYR A 153 3.85 0.47 -6.06
N SER A 154 4.95 0.90 -6.70
CA SER A 154 5.17 0.94 -8.17
C SER A 154 6.29 1.92 -8.55
N GLN A 155 6.84 2.68 -7.60
CA GLN A 155 7.81 3.74 -7.85
C GLN A 155 7.26 4.83 -8.80
N LEU A 156 6.18 5.49 -8.37
CA LEU A 156 5.49 6.54 -9.16
C LEU A 156 5.40 7.84 -8.36
N TRP A 157 5.59 8.99 -9.01
CA TRP A 157 5.32 10.33 -8.48
C TRP A 157 4.29 11.02 -9.37
N MET A 158 3.03 10.96 -8.97
CA MET A 158 1.89 11.25 -9.82
C MET A 158 1.19 12.54 -9.42
N SER A 159 0.51 13.15 -10.38
CA SER A 159 -0.37 14.30 -10.18
C SER A 159 -1.79 14.00 -10.69
N PRO A 160 -2.76 14.87 -10.40
CA PRO A 160 -4.06 14.85 -11.06
C PRO A 160 -3.95 14.97 -12.59
N TRP A 161 -4.96 14.55 -13.36
CA TRP A 161 -6.18 13.90 -12.89
C TRP A 161 -6.03 12.38 -12.82
N SER A 162 -6.79 11.78 -11.91
CA SER A 162 -6.98 10.34 -11.78
C SER A 162 -8.18 9.89 -12.60
N TYR A 163 -9.26 10.66 -12.65
CA TYR A 163 -10.51 10.24 -13.30
C TYR A 163 -10.52 10.35 -14.84
N THR A 164 -9.61 11.14 -15.43
CA THR A 164 -9.57 11.43 -16.88
C THR A 164 -8.15 11.60 -17.39
N THR A 165 -7.90 11.23 -18.65
CA THR A 165 -6.61 11.42 -19.33
C THR A 165 -6.38 12.84 -19.84
N THR A 166 -7.38 13.71 -19.73
CA THR A 166 -7.23 15.14 -20.03
C THR A 166 -6.36 15.78 -18.95
N SER A 167 -5.31 16.50 -19.33
CA SER A 167 -4.43 17.14 -18.35
C SER A 167 -5.10 18.33 -17.64
N PRO A 168 -4.86 18.52 -16.32
CA PRO A 168 -5.26 19.73 -15.62
C PRO A 168 -4.53 20.98 -16.12
N ALA A 169 -5.08 22.17 -15.82
CA ALA A 169 -4.49 23.44 -16.25
C ALA A 169 -3.05 23.65 -15.72
N GLN A 170 -2.79 23.24 -14.48
CA GLN A 170 -1.48 23.33 -13.84
C GLN A 170 -0.64 22.05 -14.00
N PHE A 171 -0.98 21.13 -14.91
CA PHE A 171 -0.25 19.88 -15.10
C PHE A 171 1.25 20.07 -15.25
N LYS A 172 1.68 21.00 -16.13
CA LYS A 172 3.11 21.25 -16.35
C LYS A 172 3.83 21.68 -15.06
N LEU A 173 3.21 22.54 -14.26
CA LEU A 173 3.77 23.02 -13.00
C LEU A 173 3.90 21.87 -11.99
N GLN A 174 2.89 21.00 -11.91
CA GLN A 174 2.95 19.82 -11.05
C GLN A 174 4.04 18.84 -11.52
N ASP A 175 4.11 18.57 -12.82
CA ASP A 175 5.04 17.62 -13.44
C ASP A 175 6.50 18.07 -13.31
N ASP A 176 6.78 19.37 -13.52
CA ASP A 176 8.11 19.95 -13.27
C ASP A 176 8.54 19.73 -11.80
N GLY A 177 7.60 19.83 -10.85
CA GLY A 177 7.81 19.51 -9.43
C GLY A 177 8.10 18.03 -9.17
N SER A 178 7.33 17.12 -9.80
CA SER A 178 7.59 15.68 -9.75
C SER A 178 8.99 15.35 -10.27
N ILE A 179 9.44 16.00 -11.35
CA ILE A 179 10.78 15.82 -11.93
C ILE A 179 11.86 16.26 -10.92
N GLN A 180 11.69 17.37 -10.21
CA GLN A 180 12.64 17.78 -9.16
C GLN A 180 12.74 16.73 -8.06
N ALA A 181 11.59 16.22 -7.60
CA ALA A 181 11.52 15.21 -6.56
C ALA A 181 12.20 13.90 -6.98
N ILE A 182 11.86 13.38 -8.16
CA ILE A 182 12.40 12.13 -8.69
C ILE A 182 13.91 12.22 -8.91
N ASN A 183 14.41 13.33 -9.44
CA ASN A 183 15.85 13.50 -9.67
C ASN A 183 16.64 13.45 -8.36
N ALA A 184 16.16 14.12 -7.31
CA ALA A 184 16.80 14.11 -6.00
C ALA A 184 16.72 12.74 -5.34
N LEU A 185 15.55 12.09 -5.39
CA LEU A 185 15.33 10.72 -4.91
C LEU A 185 16.30 9.74 -5.60
N THR A 186 16.36 9.78 -6.92
CA THR A 186 17.21 8.91 -7.74
C THR A 186 18.68 9.07 -7.39
N ALA A 187 19.13 10.28 -7.05
CA ALA A 187 20.52 10.55 -6.70
C ALA A 187 20.99 9.86 -5.41
N VAL A 188 20.07 9.45 -4.52
CA VAL A 188 20.42 8.80 -3.24
C VAL A 188 20.84 7.34 -3.46
N HIS A 189 19.97 6.54 -4.08
CA HIS A 189 20.14 5.08 -4.21
C HIS A 189 20.01 4.55 -5.64
N GLY A 190 19.79 5.43 -6.63
CA GLY A 190 19.62 5.06 -8.04
C GLY A 190 18.22 4.56 -8.42
N THR A 191 17.27 4.53 -7.48
CA THR A 191 15.90 4.07 -7.71
C THR A 191 15.19 4.95 -8.73
N GLN A 192 14.56 4.33 -9.73
CA GLN A 192 13.90 5.04 -10.82
C GLN A 192 12.41 5.13 -10.56
N TYR A 193 11.89 6.36 -10.51
CA TYR A 193 10.45 6.62 -10.43
C TYR A 193 9.92 7.14 -11.77
N GLN A 194 8.67 6.81 -12.10
CA GLN A 194 7.97 7.43 -13.23
C GLN A 194 7.07 8.56 -12.72
N HIS A 195 6.77 9.53 -13.58
CA HIS A 195 5.86 10.63 -13.27
C HIS A 195 4.83 10.85 -14.37
N GLY A 196 3.76 11.56 -14.03
CA GLY A 196 2.69 11.93 -14.94
C GLY A 196 1.36 12.00 -14.20
N SER A 197 0.27 12.27 -14.94
CA SER A 197 -1.06 12.19 -14.33
C SER A 197 -1.46 10.73 -14.08
N VAL A 198 -2.16 10.47 -12.98
CA VAL A 198 -2.56 9.11 -12.58
C VAL A 198 -3.28 8.38 -13.72
N ALA A 199 -4.23 9.03 -14.40
CA ALA A 199 -5.00 8.42 -15.48
C ALA A 199 -4.14 8.04 -16.70
N GLN A 200 -3.05 8.77 -16.95
CA GLN A 200 -2.18 8.55 -18.10
C GLN A 200 -1.18 7.41 -17.85
N ILE A 201 -0.68 7.27 -16.62
CA ILE A 201 0.39 6.30 -16.34
C ILE A 201 -0.10 5.01 -15.65
N ILE A 202 -1.28 5.01 -15.03
CA ILE A 202 -1.91 3.81 -14.47
C ILE A 202 -3.19 3.48 -15.25
N SER A 203 -4.29 4.12 -14.88
CA SER A 203 -5.61 3.98 -15.50
C SER A 203 -6.59 4.98 -14.87
N PRO A 204 -7.68 5.34 -15.56
CA PRO A 204 -8.70 6.21 -15.00
C PRO A 204 -9.36 5.62 -13.73
N THR A 205 -9.33 6.38 -12.64
CA THR A 205 -9.94 6.05 -11.35
C THR A 205 -10.60 7.28 -10.74
N SER A 206 -11.80 7.11 -10.18
CA SER A 206 -12.59 8.18 -9.61
C SER A 206 -12.59 8.20 -8.08
N GLY A 207 -12.99 9.31 -7.49
CA GLY A 207 -13.07 9.47 -6.03
C GLY A 207 -11.71 9.44 -5.32
N SER A 208 -10.63 9.80 -6.03
CA SER A 208 -9.29 9.87 -5.45
C SER A 208 -9.08 11.13 -4.62
N THR A 209 -8.20 11.02 -3.64
CA THR A 209 -7.91 12.15 -2.73
C THR A 209 -7.28 13.32 -3.48
N ILE A 210 -6.32 13.05 -4.36
CA ILE A 210 -5.51 14.08 -5.01
C ILE A 210 -6.31 14.86 -6.06
N ASP A 211 -7.32 14.23 -6.67
CA ASP A 211 -8.25 14.91 -7.56
C ASP A 211 -9.14 15.87 -6.76
N TRP A 212 -9.64 15.44 -5.60
CA TRP A 212 -10.46 16.31 -4.75
C TRP A 212 -9.65 17.49 -4.18
N THR A 213 -8.42 17.25 -3.69
CA THR A 213 -7.60 18.34 -3.13
C THR A 213 -7.23 19.38 -4.18
N TYR A 214 -6.92 18.95 -5.41
CA TYR A 214 -6.65 19.86 -6.51
C TYR A 214 -7.93 20.56 -7.00
N GLY A 215 -8.98 19.80 -7.32
CA GLY A 215 -10.18 20.29 -7.99
C GLY A 215 -11.20 21.01 -7.12
N ILE A 216 -11.23 20.73 -5.81
CA ILE A 216 -12.24 21.28 -4.89
C ILE A 216 -11.60 22.09 -3.77
N ALA A 217 -10.47 21.63 -3.22
CA ALA A 217 -9.76 22.37 -2.18
C ALA A 217 -8.77 23.43 -2.73
N ASN A 218 -8.57 23.50 -4.05
CA ASN A 218 -7.65 24.41 -4.73
C ASN A 218 -6.19 24.28 -4.25
N VAL A 219 -5.76 23.06 -3.89
CA VAL A 219 -4.38 22.77 -3.55
C VAL A 219 -3.62 22.44 -4.83
N THR A 220 -2.98 23.44 -5.43
CA THR A 220 -2.29 23.32 -6.73
C THR A 220 -1.29 22.18 -6.75
N PHE A 221 -0.46 22.05 -5.71
CA PHE A 221 0.53 20.98 -5.60
C PHE A 221 -0.10 19.77 -4.90
N SER A 222 -0.89 18.98 -5.62
CA SER A 222 -1.47 17.74 -5.12
C SER A 222 -0.77 16.55 -5.78
N TYR A 223 -0.25 15.62 -4.98
CA TYR A 223 0.54 14.49 -5.48
C TYR A 223 0.11 13.16 -4.87
N GLY A 224 0.16 12.11 -5.67
CA GLY A 224 0.07 10.72 -5.22
C GLY A 224 1.43 10.04 -5.45
N VAL A 225 2.01 9.43 -4.43
CA VAL A 225 3.33 8.80 -4.52
C VAL A 225 3.21 7.32 -4.22
N GLU A 226 3.61 6.47 -5.15
CA GLU A 226 3.74 5.02 -4.95
C GLU A 226 5.20 4.70 -4.67
N LEU A 227 5.51 4.25 -3.46
CA LEU A 227 6.89 3.95 -3.04
C LEU A 227 7.42 2.65 -3.67
N ARG A 228 8.60 2.21 -3.21
CA ARG A 228 9.18 0.91 -3.57
C ARG A 228 8.22 -0.25 -3.29
N ASP A 229 8.31 -1.34 -4.04
CA ASP A 229 9.15 -1.58 -5.21
C ASP A 229 8.31 -1.54 -6.50
N THR A 230 8.70 -2.27 -7.54
CA THR A 230 7.94 -2.41 -8.79
C THR A 230 7.18 -3.72 -8.90
N GLY A 231 7.02 -4.46 -7.79
CA GLY A 231 6.21 -5.68 -7.69
C GLY A 231 6.96 -6.97 -7.41
N GLU A 232 8.28 -6.94 -7.13
CA GLU A 232 9.02 -8.14 -6.67
C GLU A 232 8.49 -8.59 -5.30
N TYR A 233 8.32 -7.64 -4.38
CA TYR A 233 7.77 -7.83 -3.05
C TYR A 233 6.41 -7.14 -2.88
N GLY A 234 6.18 -6.04 -3.62
CA GLY A 234 4.98 -5.23 -3.51
C GLY A 234 4.72 -4.75 -2.07
N PHE A 235 3.52 -5.01 -1.54
CA PHE A 235 3.15 -4.67 -0.16
C PHE A 235 3.96 -5.40 0.92
N LEU A 236 4.77 -6.40 0.53
CA LEU A 236 5.54 -7.23 1.44
C LEU A 236 7.04 -6.90 1.39
N LEU A 237 7.36 -5.63 1.13
CA LEU A 237 8.72 -5.11 1.02
C LEU A 237 9.56 -5.48 2.26
N PRO A 238 10.78 -6.03 2.10
CA PRO A 238 11.61 -6.45 3.22
C PRO A 238 12.01 -5.30 4.15
N GLU A 239 12.17 -5.59 5.44
CA GLU A 239 12.53 -4.60 6.48
C GLU A 239 13.82 -3.83 6.14
N ASN A 240 14.79 -4.50 5.51
CA ASN A 240 16.05 -3.87 5.10
C ASN A 240 15.89 -2.82 3.98
N GLN A 241 14.70 -2.65 3.40
CA GLN A 241 14.37 -1.61 2.43
C GLN A 241 13.69 -0.39 3.08
N ILE A 242 13.30 -0.44 4.36
CA ILE A 242 12.59 0.66 5.03
C ILE A 242 13.46 1.93 5.04
N ILE A 243 14.69 1.83 5.55
CA ILE A 243 15.60 2.99 5.64
C ILE A 243 15.98 3.50 4.25
N PRO A 244 16.44 2.67 3.29
CA PRO A 244 16.73 3.15 1.94
C PRO A 244 15.55 3.85 1.25
N SER A 245 14.34 3.30 1.38
CA SER A 245 13.12 3.92 0.83
C SER A 245 12.82 5.28 1.49
N GLY A 246 13.00 5.38 2.81
CA GLY A 246 12.81 6.63 3.55
C GLY A 246 13.82 7.72 3.18
N GLU A 247 15.10 7.37 3.04
CA GLU A 247 16.17 8.30 2.68
C GLU A 247 15.96 8.93 1.29
N GLU A 248 15.67 8.10 0.29
CA GLU A 248 15.43 8.61 -1.08
C GLU A 248 14.14 9.43 -1.16
N THR A 249 13.08 9.01 -0.47
CA THR A 249 11.80 9.73 -0.44
C THR A 249 11.96 11.09 0.24
N MET A 250 12.74 11.18 1.31
CA MET A 250 13.02 12.44 1.99
C MET A 250 13.76 13.42 1.08
N ALA A 251 14.80 12.96 0.36
CA ALA A 251 15.51 13.80 -0.60
C ALA A 251 14.57 14.34 -1.71
N GLY A 252 13.66 13.49 -2.21
CA GLY A 252 12.64 13.92 -3.16
C GLY A 252 11.67 14.94 -2.59
N LEU A 253 11.22 14.75 -1.34
CA LEU A 253 10.33 15.67 -0.64
C LEU A 253 10.97 17.05 -0.44
N GLU A 254 12.22 17.10 0.00
CA GLU A 254 12.94 18.37 0.19
C GLU A 254 13.08 19.14 -1.12
N ALA A 255 13.45 18.46 -2.21
CA ALA A 255 13.56 19.06 -3.53
C ALA A 255 12.21 19.60 -4.04
N LEU A 256 11.12 18.84 -3.84
CA LEU A 256 9.77 19.30 -4.17
C LEU A 256 9.40 20.55 -3.37
N LEU A 257 9.64 20.56 -2.06
CA LEU A 257 9.28 21.71 -1.20
C LEU A 257 10.07 22.97 -1.59
N MET A 258 11.35 22.84 -1.94
CA MET A 258 12.14 23.96 -2.48
C MET A 258 11.61 24.46 -3.82
N TYR A 259 11.11 23.56 -4.67
CA TYR A 259 10.46 23.94 -5.92
C TYR A 259 9.16 24.71 -5.65
N ILE A 260 8.31 24.22 -4.76
CA ILE A 260 7.03 24.85 -4.40
C ILE A 260 7.24 26.23 -3.80
N ASP A 261 8.19 26.37 -2.86
CA ASP A 261 8.51 27.65 -2.20
C ASP A 261 8.78 28.76 -3.23
N LYS A 262 9.58 28.44 -4.25
CA LYS A 262 9.93 29.36 -5.36
C LYS A 262 8.77 29.73 -6.29
N HIS A 263 7.67 28.98 -6.29
CA HIS A 263 6.54 29.21 -7.20
C HIS A 263 5.28 29.71 -6.48
N VAL A 264 5.28 29.67 -5.14
CA VAL A 264 4.18 30.15 -4.30
C VAL A 264 4.50 31.48 -3.66
N TYR A 265 5.74 31.68 -3.20
CA TYR A 265 6.11 32.81 -2.34
C TYR A 265 7.16 33.77 -2.95
N ALA A 266 7.68 33.47 -4.14
CA ALA A 266 8.62 34.35 -4.86
C ALA A 266 7.90 35.29 -5.83
#